data_AF-A0AAI8Q8Q4-F1
#
_entry.id   AF-A0AAI8Q8Q4-F1
#
_cell.length_a   1.000
_cell.length_b   1.000
_cell.length_c   1.000
_cell.angle_alpha   90.00
_cell.angle_beta   90.00
_cell.angle_gamma   90.00
#
_symmetry.space_group_name_H-M   'P 1'
#
loop_
_entity.id
_entity.type
_entity.pdbx_description
1 polymer ?
#
loop_
_entity_poly.entity_id
_entity_poly.type
_entity_poly.pdbx_seq_one_letter_code
_entity_poly.pdbx_strand_id
1 'polypeptide(L)'
;MSAVFANLRQNPWRLLLAINAAVIVGVFVHKIQLPPYVPYIHLLVDYHLGFIKRALIGAIVALFTAKVPVWLVFAIGGAAWLVTAALYARLFQKTFGFTARTLPLFVFIAGSPFFLKNFMHTLGHFDIYGCALAIILLLMPAGSLLFVATAALFSIVLVLIHHIHLLMYVPTIITIVVIRHYLAYGCNRSNVAFGITALAIVSALFFAAQFWGTMPIPEADFVAYLKTRMADPSRTDLLQFAYIWYQPLAKEISDTWGRLPHNSLGVPVFALLIWLHTPLWRFFANLIGALASEAHRRLVLAALIGVSFAYLVMFAMVFDYSRWISNWAVCMFLILHGVKMLPAARETPPIPSEDRTTNVFGLILTLIPRVGIVRPF
;
A
#
# COMPACT_ATOMS: atom_id res chain seq x y z
N MET A 1 41.42 -9.75 -0.96
CA MET A 1 40.11 -10.31 -0.55
C MET A 1 39.75 -10.07 0.91
N SER A 2 40.66 -10.20 1.90
CA SER A 2 40.30 -10.05 3.34
C SER A 2 39.84 -8.64 3.73
N ALA A 3 40.43 -7.58 3.17
CA ALA A 3 40.04 -6.20 3.44
C ALA A 3 38.63 -5.84 2.93
N VAL A 4 38.21 -6.42 1.80
CA VAL A 4 36.87 -6.18 1.22
C VAL A 4 35.79 -6.83 2.09
N PHE A 5 36.01 -8.06 2.55
CA PHE A 5 35.09 -8.73 3.48
C PHE A 5 35.04 -8.06 4.87
N ALA A 6 36.16 -7.51 5.35
CA ALA A 6 36.19 -6.73 6.59
C ALA A 6 35.40 -5.41 6.47
N ASN A 7 35.54 -4.71 5.34
CA ASN A 7 34.82 -3.46 5.06
C ASN A 7 33.31 -3.69 4.86
N LEU A 8 32.92 -4.81 4.24
CA LEU A 8 31.52 -5.25 4.13
C LEU A 8 30.88 -5.56 5.48
N ARG A 9 31.64 -5.99 6.50
CA ARG A 9 31.12 -6.18 7.86
C ARG A 9 30.85 -4.87 8.60
N GLN A 10 31.57 -3.80 8.25
CA GLN A 10 31.47 -2.49 8.93
C GLN A 10 30.39 -1.59 8.29
N ASN A 11 30.23 -1.60 6.96
CA ASN A 11 29.25 -0.77 6.26
C ASN A 11 28.64 -1.51 5.03
N PRO A 12 27.73 -2.50 5.26
CA PRO A 12 27.19 -3.35 4.20
C PRO A 12 26.17 -2.63 3.29
N TRP A 13 25.72 -1.42 3.65
CA TRP A 13 24.47 -0.85 3.16
C TRP A 13 24.42 -0.61 1.65
N ARG A 14 25.54 -0.26 1.02
CA ARG A 14 25.62 -0.14 -0.46
C ARG A 14 25.47 -1.48 -1.16
N LEU A 15 26.10 -2.54 -0.61
CA LEU A 15 25.96 -3.89 -1.13
C LEU A 15 24.53 -4.39 -0.95
N LEU A 16 23.93 -4.18 0.21
CA LEU A 16 22.53 -4.56 0.46
C LEU A 16 21.59 -3.84 -0.52
N LEU A 17 21.82 -2.56 -0.82
CA LEU A 17 21.06 -1.83 -1.82
C LEU A 17 21.22 -2.44 -3.23
N ALA A 18 22.44 -2.82 -3.63
CA ALA A 18 22.68 -3.47 -4.91
C ALA A 18 21.99 -4.85 -5.00
N ILE A 19 22.05 -5.65 -3.93
CA ILE A 19 21.31 -6.93 -3.84
C ILE A 19 19.81 -6.66 -3.97
N ASN A 20 19.29 -5.64 -3.29
CA ASN A 20 17.89 -5.24 -3.40
C ASN A 20 17.47 -4.93 -4.85
N ALA A 21 18.28 -4.16 -5.56
CA ALA A 21 18.04 -3.82 -6.96
C ALA A 21 18.05 -5.07 -7.86
N ALA A 22 19.04 -5.95 -7.70
CA ALA A 22 19.12 -7.21 -8.45
C ALA A 22 17.90 -8.11 -8.21
N VAL A 23 17.44 -8.20 -6.96
CA VAL A 23 16.26 -9.00 -6.63
C VAL A 23 14.98 -8.39 -7.19
N ILE A 24 14.83 -7.06 -7.20
CA ILE A 24 13.69 -6.38 -7.85
C ILE A 24 13.62 -6.77 -9.34
N VAL A 25 14.76 -6.71 -10.04
CA VAL A 25 14.83 -7.11 -11.46
C VAL A 25 14.46 -8.59 -11.64
N GLY A 26 15.02 -9.48 -10.81
CA GLY A 26 14.69 -10.91 -10.86
C GLY A 26 13.21 -11.21 -10.61
N VAL A 27 12.61 -10.57 -9.61
CA VAL A 27 11.17 -10.71 -9.29
C VAL A 27 10.30 -10.14 -10.42
N PHE A 28 10.70 -9.03 -11.03
CA PHE A 28 9.98 -8.46 -12.18
C PHE A 28 9.92 -9.46 -13.34
N VAL A 29 11.06 -10.01 -13.75
CA VAL A 29 11.16 -11.00 -14.84
C VAL A 29 10.36 -12.25 -14.52
N HIS A 30 10.46 -12.75 -13.29
CA HIS A 30 9.68 -13.90 -12.84
C HIS A 30 8.17 -13.62 -12.89
N LYS A 31 7.72 -12.43 -12.49
CA LYS A 31 6.29 -12.09 -12.43
C LYS A 31 5.65 -11.97 -13.81
N ILE A 32 6.34 -11.41 -14.80
CA ILE A 32 5.81 -11.29 -16.16
C ILE A 32 5.66 -12.66 -16.86
N GLN A 33 6.40 -13.67 -16.40
CA GLN A 33 6.37 -15.03 -16.95
C GLN A 33 5.30 -15.94 -16.34
N LEU A 34 4.67 -15.55 -15.21
CA LEU A 34 3.74 -16.42 -14.48
C LEU A 34 2.26 -16.07 -14.71
N PRO A 35 1.45 -16.96 -15.32
CA PRO A 35 -0.01 -16.90 -15.25
C PRO A 35 -0.54 -17.40 -13.88
N PRO A 36 -1.80 -17.13 -13.48
CA PRO A 36 -2.80 -16.30 -14.17
C PRO A 36 -2.65 -14.80 -13.90
N TYR A 37 -3.11 -13.99 -14.86
CA TYR A 37 -3.12 -12.53 -14.75
C TYR A 37 -4.40 -12.05 -14.06
N VAL A 38 -4.57 -12.39 -12.78
CA VAL A 38 -5.73 -12.02 -11.92
C VAL A 38 -6.24 -10.59 -12.15
N PRO A 39 -5.39 -9.55 -12.35
CA PRO A 39 -5.86 -8.19 -12.57
C PRO A 39 -6.64 -7.93 -13.85
N TYR A 40 -6.54 -8.80 -14.86
CA TYR A 40 -7.07 -8.52 -16.20
C TYR A 40 -8.58 -8.30 -16.18
N ILE A 41 -9.31 -9.11 -15.41
CA ILE A 41 -10.76 -8.96 -15.28
C ILE A 41 -11.15 -7.55 -14.81
N HIS A 42 -10.38 -6.93 -13.92
CA HIS A 42 -10.68 -5.57 -13.46
C HIS A 42 -10.46 -4.48 -14.51
N LEU A 43 -9.73 -4.76 -15.60
CA LEU A 43 -9.64 -3.85 -16.75
C LEU A 43 -10.85 -3.99 -17.69
N LEU A 44 -11.59 -5.10 -17.60
CA LEU A 44 -12.77 -5.37 -18.42
C LEU A 44 -14.05 -4.82 -17.79
N VAL A 45 -14.13 -4.82 -16.46
CA VAL A 45 -15.33 -4.36 -15.73
C VAL A 45 -15.42 -2.84 -15.74
N ASP A 46 -16.56 -2.33 -16.20
CA ASP A 46 -16.89 -0.91 -16.21
C ASP A 46 -18.33 -0.66 -15.71
N TYR A 47 -18.81 0.58 -15.88
CA TYR A 47 -20.13 1.00 -15.45
C TYR A 47 -21.24 0.81 -16.50
N HIS A 48 -20.99 0.03 -17.56
CA HIS A 48 -21.99 -0.19 -18.62
C HIS A 48 -23.30 -0.78 -18.07
N LEU A 49 -23.19 -1.66 -17.07
CA LEU A 49 -24.30 -2.33 -16.40
C LEU A 49 -24.80 -1.58 -15.15
N GLY A 50 -24.45 -0.30 -15.02
CA GLY A 50 -24.78 0.53 -13.86
C GLY A 50 -23.64 0.66 -12.85
N PHE A 51 -23.93 1.27 -11.70
CA PHE A 51 -22.95 1.51 -10.66
C PHE A 51 -22.54 0.21 -9.95
N ILE A 52 -21.29 -0.20 -10.12
CA ILE A 52 -20.76 -1.45 -9.57
C ILE A 52 -19.42 -1.18 -8.87
N LYS A 53 -19.16 -1.86 -7.75
CA LYS A 53 -17.90 -1.75 -7.03
C LYS A 53 -16.72 -2.27 -7.89
N ARG A 54 -15.53 -1.67 -7.72
CA ARG A 54 -14.28 -2.11 -8.38
C ARG A 54 -14.23 -1.93 -9.92
N ALA A 55 -15.03 -0.99 -10.45
CA ALA A 55 -15.17 -0.79 -11.90
C ALA A 55 -14.42 0.45 -12.44
N LEU A 56 -13.89 1.33 -11.58
CA LEU A 56 -13.33 2.60 -12.04
C LEU A 56 -12.15 2.44 -13.01
N ILE A 57 -11.24 1.49 -12.75
CA ILE A 57 -10.08 1.28 -13.63
C ILE A 57 -10.54 0.81 -15.02
N GLY A 58 -11.41 -0.20 -15.10
CA GLY A 58 -11.93 -0.67 -16.38
C GLY A 58 -12.81 0.37 -17.09
N ALA A 59 -13.55 1.20 -16.35
CA ALA A 59 -14.28 2.34 -16.92
C ALA A 59 -13.35 3.38 -17.55
N ILE A 60 -12.21 3.70 -16.92
CA ILE A 60 -11.19 4.57 -17.52
C ILE A 60 -10.60 3.91 -18.77
N VAL A 61 -10.26 2.61 -18.72
CA VAL A 61 -9.73 1.87 -19.87
C VAL A 61 -10.72 1.85 -21.04
N ALA A 62 -12.02 1.74 -20.76
CA ALA A 62 -13.10 1.76 -21.76
C ALA A 62 -13.13 3.04 -22.60
N LEU A 63 -12.63 4.16 -22.06
CA LEU A 63 -12.53 5.43 -22.79
C LEU A 63 -11.48 5.38 -23.92
N PHE A 64 -10.50 4.47 -23.83
CA PHE A 64 -9.38 4.40 -24.76
C PHE A 64 -9.42 3.18 -25.67
N THR A 65 -10.03 2.08 -25.25
CA THR A 65 -10.16 0.89 -26.08
C THR A 65 -11.43 0.10 -25.79
N ALA A 66 -12.11 -0.31 -26.87
CA ALA A 66 -13.24 -1.24 -26.80
C ALA A 66 -12.79 -2.67 -26.47
N LYS A 67 -11.63 -3.08 -26.99
CA LYS A 67 -11.06 -4.42 -26.82
C LYS A 67 -9.77 -4.33 -26.00
N VAL A 68 -9.78 -4.89 -24.81
CA VAL A 68 -8.67 -4.77 -23.85
C VAL A 68 -7.68 -5.91 -24.10
N PRO A 69 -6.43 -5.64 -24.51
CA PRO A 69 -5.42 -6.68 -24.63
C PRO A 69 -4.82 -7.01 -23.25
N VAL A 70 -4.40 -8.27 -23.07
CA VAL A 70 -3.84 -8.75 -21.78
C VAL A 70 -2.57 -7.99 -21.39
N TRP A 71 -1.75 -7.59 -22.37
CA TRP A 71 -0.50 -6.86 -22.10
C TRP A 71 -0.74 -5.52 -21.37
N LEU A 72 -1.93 -4.93 -21.50
CA LEU A 72 -2.27 -3.66 -20.86
C LEU A 72 -2.20 -3.72 -19.33
N VAL A 73 -2.43 -4.90 -18.74
CA VAL A 73 -2.23 -5.16 -17.31
C VAL A 73 -0.81 -4.83 -16.88
N PHE A 74 0.18 -5.28 -17.66
CA PHE A 74 1.59 -5.04 -17.36
C PHE A 74 2.01 -3.61 -17.65
N ALA A 75 1.47 -2.99 -18.70
CA ALA A 75 1.76 -1.60 -18.99
C ALA A 75 1.24 -0.68 -17.88
N ILE A 76 -0.02 -0.82 -17.47
CA ILE A 76 -0.61 -0.02 -16.39
C ILE A 76 0.07 -0.33 -15.05
N GLY A 77 0.22 -1.61 -14.71
CA GLY A 77 0.86 -2.02 -13.46
C GLY A 77 2.33 -1.58 -13.37
N GLY A 78 3.09 -1.75 -14.45
CA GLY A 78 4.49 -1.35 -14.54
C GLY A 78 4.66 0.17 -14.49
N ALA A 79 3.80 0.93 -15.18
CA ALA A 79 3.80 2.39 -15.12
C ALA A 79 3.47 2.89 -13.71
N ALA A 80 2.41 2.36 -13.08
CA ALA A 80 2.05 2.69 -11.71
C ALA A 80 3.20 2.39 -10.74
N TRP A 81 3.89 1.26 -10.93
CA TRP A 81 5.07 0.90 -10.14
C TRP A 81 6.23 1.89 -10.30
N LEU A 82 6.64 2.19 -11.54
CA LEU A 82 7.73 3.14 -11.82
C LEU A 82 7.44 4.53 -11.24
N VAL A 83 6.21 5.03 -11.44
CA VAL A 83 5.78 6.32 -10.91
C VAL A 83 5.83 6.31 -9.39
N THR A 84 5.29 5.27 -8.75
CA THR A 84 5.27 5.17 -7.27
C THR A 84 6.69 5.07 -6.71
N ALA A 85 7.57 4.31 -7.34
CA ALA A 85 8.97 4.18 -6.92
C ALA A 85 9.72 5.52 -7.04
N ALA A 86 9.54 6.25 -8.15
CA ALA A 86 10.12 7.57 -8.34
C ALA A 86 9.58 8.60 -7.33
N LEU A 87 8.26 8.60 -7.10
CA LEU A 87 7.62 9.43 -6.09
C LEU A 87 8.14 9.12 -4.68
N TYR A 88 8.29 7.83 -4.34
CA TYR A 88 8.82 7.41 -3.04
C TYR A 88 10.29 7.84 -2.87
N ALA A 89 11.14 7.66 -3.88
CA ALA A 89 12.53 8.13 -3.85
C ALA A 89 12.59 9.65 -3.64
N ARG A 90 11.72 10.41 -4.30
CA ARG A 90 11.59 11.88 -4.11
C ARG A 90 11.12 12.23 -2.71
N LEU A 91 10.14 11.51 -2.16
CA LEU A 91 9.66 11.69 -0.79
C LEU A 91 10.78 11.42 0.23
N PHE A 92 11.53 10.35 0.04
CA PHE A 92 12.66 10.01 0.89
C PHE A 92 13.76 11.07 0.83
N GLN A 93 14.14 11.52 -0.36
CA GLN A 93 15.09 12.62 -0.53
C GLN A 93 14.61 13.90 0.17
N LYS A 94 13.32 14.25 0.06
CA LYS A 94 12.74 15.44 0.70
C LYS A 94 12.69 15.34 2.22
N THR A 95 12.46 14.14 2.77
CA THR A 95 12.20 13.95 4.20
C THR A 95 13.46 13.64 5.01
N PHE A 96 14.35 12.82 4.45
CA PHE A 96 15.54 12.30 5.12
C PHE A 96 16.83 12.65 4.36
N GLY A 97 16.76 12.77 3.03
CA GLY A 97 17.92 12.91 2.16
C GLY A 97 18.65 11.59 1.93
N PHE A 98 19.33 11.46 0.79
CA PHE A 98 20.21 10.34 0.46
C PHE A 98 21.64 10.64 0.92
N THR A 99 21.98 10.18 2.12
CA THR A 99 23.33 10.30 2.69
C THR A 99 23.79 8.95 3.22
N ALA A 100 25.09 8.81 3.52
CA ALA A 100 25.61 7.59 4.15
C ALA A 100 24.92 7.28 5.50
N ARG A 101 24.51 8.32 6.24
CA ARG A 101 23.83 8.20 7.55
C ARG A 101 22.38 7.71 7.43
N THR A 102 21.70 8.02 6.34
CA THR A 102 20.29 7.66 6.12
C THR A 102 20.12 6.42 5.24
N LEU A 103 21.21 5.90 4.68
CA LEU A 103 21.21 4.69 3.87
C LEU A 103 20.66 3.45 4.61
N PRO A 104 21.00 3.20 5.90
CA PRO A 104 20.39 2.09 6.64
C PRO A 104 18.87 2.19 6.69
N LEU A 105 18.34 3.38 6.99
CA LEU A 105 16.90 3.65 7.00
C LEU A 105 16.26 3.36 5.64
N PHE A 106 16.89 3.83 4.55
CA PHE A 106 16.40 3.56 3.21
C PHE A 106 16.37 2.06 2.90
N VAL A 107 17.44 1.33 3.21
CA VAL A 107 17.54 -0.12 2.96
C VAL A 107 16.52 -0.91 3.80
N PHE A 108 16.31 -0.55 5.07
CA PHE A 108 15.29 -1.19 5.91
C PHE A 108 13.87 -0.97 5.40
N ILE A 109 13.59 0.14 4.70
CA ILE A 109 12.27 0.39 4.12
C ILE A 109 12.17 -0.22 2.73
N ALA A 110 12.95 0.28 1.77
CA ALA A 110 12.86 -0.10 0.36
C ALA A 110 13.27 -1.56 0.12
N GLY A 111 14.16 -2.10 0.95
CA GLY A 111 14.56 -3.50 0.91
C GLY A 111 13.71 -4.42 1.78
N SER A 112 12.72 -3.89 2.48
CA SER A 112 11.79 -4.69 3.29
C SER A 112 11.02 -5.67 2.40
N PRO A 113 10.87 -6.94 2.81
CA PRO A 113 9.93 -7.86 2.17
C PRO A 113 8.50 -7.29 2.10
N PHE A 114 8.10 -6.46 3.05
CA PHE A 114 6.79 -5.83 3.06
C PHE A 114 6.63 -4.77 1.95
N PHE A 115 7.63 -3.90 1.81
CA PHE A 115 7.65 -2.87 0.77
C PHE A 115 7.69 -3.52 -0.62
N LEU A 116 8.59 -4.48 -0.81
CA LEU A 116 8.75 -5.16 -2.09
C LEU A 116 7.51 -5.95 -2.49
N LYS A 117 6.81 -6.59 -1.55
CA LYS A 117 5.55 -7.25 -1.87
C LYS A 117 4.51 -6.25 -2.38
N ASN A 118 4.39 -5.10 -1.72
CA ASN A 118 3.44 -4.06 -2.08
C ASN A 118 3.73 -3.38 -3.43
N PHE A 119 4.99 -3.39 -3.86
CA PHE A 119 5.42 -2.78 -5.11
C PHE A 119 5.54 -3.79 -6.26
N MET A 120 6.00 -5.02 -6.01
CA MET A 120 6.35 -6.00 -7.06
C MET A 120 5.32 -7.11 -7.25
N HIS A 121 4.81 -7.69 -6.17
CA HIS A 121 3.89 -8.84 -6.26
C HIS A 121 2.46 -8.42 -6.63
N THR A 122 2.16 -7.15 -6.40
CA THR A 122 0.91 -6.44 -6.70
C THR A 122 0.91 -5.83 -8.10
N LEU A 123 1.78 -6.23 -9.05
CA LEU A 123 1.65 -5.79 -10.44
C LEU A 123 0.22 -6.11 -10.95
N GLY A 124 -0.55 -5.06 -11.19
CA GLY A 124 -1.97 -5.07 -11.55
C GLY A 124 -2.96 -5.17 -10.37
N HIS A 125 -2.51 -5.37 -9.13
CA HIS A 125 -3.35 -5.15 -7.93
C HIS A 125 -3.42 -3.65 -7.60
N PHE A 126 -4.57 -3.25 -7.07
CA PHE A 126 -4.94 -1.85 -6.93
C PHE A 126 -4.43 -1.14 -5.67
N ASP A 127 -3.64 -1.83 -4.85
CA ASP A 127 -3.13 -1.29 -3.59
C ASP A 127 -2.08 -0.20 -3.81
N ILE A 128 -1.29 -0.34 -4.87
CA ILE A 128 -0.21 0.58 -5.20
C ILE A 128 -0.71 2.01 -5.42
N TYR A 129 -1.93 2.17 -5.92
CA TYR A 129 -2.57 3.48 -6.06
C TYR A 129 -2.77 4.16 -4.70
N GLY A 130 -3.11 3.40 -3.65
CA GLY A 130 -3.23 3.95 -2.30
C GLY A 130 -1.90 4.52 -1.80
N CYS A 131 -0.81 3.79 -2.02
CA CYS A 131 0.54 4.24 -1.70
C CYS A 131 0.93 5.49 -2.51
N ALA A 132 0.74 5.46 -3.83
CA ALA A 132 1.06 6.56 -4.73
C ALA A 132 0.35 7.86 -4.33
N LEU A 133 -0.97 7.80 -4.11
CA LEU A 133 -1.78 8.96 -3.75
C LEU A 133 -1.40 9.51 -2.36
N ALA A 134 -1.10 8.63 -1.39
CA ALA A 134 -0.59 9.05 -0.08
C ALA A 134 0.80 9.73 -0.19
N ILE A 135 1.69 9.24 -1.05
CA ILE A 135 2.99 9.89 -1.31
C ILE A 135 2.79 11.27 -1.95
N ILE A 136 1.86 11.40 -2.91
CA ILE A 136 1.55 12.71 -3.53
C ILE A 136 1.10 13.71 -2.46
N LEU A 137 0.21 13.31 -1.53
CA LEU A 137 -0.18 14.17 -0.41
C LEU A 137 1.01 14.55 0.48
N LEU A 138 1.90 13.60 0.80
CA LEU A 138 3.11 13.91 1.57
C LEU A 138 4.07 14.87 0.83
N LEU A 139 4.08 14.87 -0.50
CA LEU A 139 4.87 15.80 -1.29
C LEU A 139 4.21 17.18 -1.45
N MET A 140 2.89 17.23 -1.45
CA MET A 140 2.08 18.42 -1.66
C MET A 140 2.22 19.44 -0.50
N PRO A 141 2.16 20.76 -0.78
CA PRO A 141 1.99 21.77 0.26
C PRO A 141 0.65 21.60 0.97
N ALA A 142 0.66 21.65 2.29
CA ALA A 142 -0.51 21.31 3.11
C ALA A 142 -1.18 22.55 3.74
N GLY A 143 -0.89 23.77 3.27
CA GLY A 143 -1.37 25.01 3.90
C GLY A 143 -2.79 25.45 3.51
N SER A 144 -3.48 24.74 2.62
CA SER A 144 -4.77 25.19 2.05
C SER A 144 -5.85 24.11 2.09
N LEU A 145 -7.12 24.53 1.96
CA LEU A 145 -8.26 23.61 1.86
C LEU A 145 -8.19 22.70 0.62
N LEU A 146 -7.48 23.12 -0.43
CA LEU A 146 -7.24 22.29 -1.61
C LEU A 146 -6.53 20.97 -1.23
N PHE A 147 -5.67 21.00 -0.21
CA PHE A 147 -5.01 19.80 0.29
C PHE A 147 -6.02 18.79 0.86
N VAL A 148 -6.97 19.27 1.67
CA VAL A 148 -8.04 18.44 2.23
C VAL A 148 -8.98 17.94 1.12
N ALA A 149 -9.32 18.80 0.16
CA ALA A 149 -10.14 18.44 -0.99
C ALA A 149 -9.47 17.36 -1.86
N THR A 150 -8.16 17.48 -2.08
CA THR A 150 -7.36 16.50 -2.83
C THR A 150 -7.31 15.17 -2.08
N ALA A 151 -7.13 15.19 -0.77
CA ALA A 151 -7.15 13.98 0.05
C ALA A 151 -8.52 13.27 -0.04
N ALA A 152 -9.61 14.02 0.02
CA ALA A 152 -10.97 13.48 -0.14
C ALA A 152 -11.19 12.89 -1.53
N LEU A 153 -10.77 13.60 -2.59
CA LEU A 153 -10.82 13.11 -3.97
C LEU A 153 -10.01 11.81 -4.14
N PHE A 154 -8.81 11.75 -3.58
CA PHE A 154 -7.99 10.54 -3.59
C PHE A 154 -8.68 9.39 -2.86
N SER A 155 -9.27 9.63 -1.68
CA SER A 155 -10.05 8.62 -0.99
C SER A 155 -11.26 8.14 -1.80
N ILE A 156 -11.99 9.04 -2.46
CA ILE A 156 -13.10 8.72 -3.38
C ILE A 156 -12.62 7.81 -4.51
N VAL A 157 -11.55 8.21 -5.20
CA VAL A 157 -10.96 7.41 -6.30
C VAL A 157 -10.56 6.03 -5.80
N LEU A 158 -9.90 5.93 -4.64
CA LEU A 158 -9.49 4.65 -4.07
C LEU A 158 -10.68 3.75 -3.74
N VAL A 159 -11.75 4.29 -3.16
CA VAL A 159 -12.97 3.52 -2.86
C VAL A 159 -13.63 2.99 -4.15
N LEU A 160 -13.66 3.79 -5.21
CA LEU A 160 -14.20 3.39 -6.51
C LEU A 160 -13.34 2.34 -7.23
N ILE A 161 -12.01 2.44 -7.10
CA ILE A 161 -11.07 1.40 -7.56
C ILE A 161 -11.28 0.11 -6.76
N HIS A 162 -11.35 0.21 -5.43
CA HIS A 162 -11.56 -0.91 -4.53
C HIS A 162 -12.00 -0.41 -3.15
N HIS A 163 -13.25 -0.66 -2.77
CA HIS A 163 -13.86 -0.15 -1.53
C HIS A 163 -13.11 -0.52 -0.23
N ILE A 164 -12.32 -1.61 -0.21
CA ILE A 164 -11.47 -1.97 0.94
C ILE A 164 -10.42 -0.91 1.29
N HIS A 165 -10.09 -0.01 0.34
CA HIS A 165 -9.22 1.13 0.62
C HIS A 165 -9.74 1.98 1.78
N LEU A 166 -11.05 1.95 2.08
CA LEU A 166 -11.61 2.59 3.27
C LEU A 166 -10.93 2.10 4.56
N LEU A 167 -10.57 0.82 4.65
CA LEU A 167 -9.87 0.26 5.80
C LEU A 167 -8.34 0.20 5.61
N MET A 168 -7.86 0.31 4.36
CA MET A 168 -6.45 0.16 4.01
C MET A 168 -5.66 1.48 3.99
N TYR A 169 -5.87 2.34 2.97
CA TYR A 169 -5.09 3.57 2.79
C TYR A 169 -5.84 4.84 3.20
N VAL A 170 -7.18 4.84 3.22
CA VAL A 170 -7.97 6.00 3.65
C VAL A 170 -7.63 6.40 5.10
N PRO A 171 -7.45 5.49 6.07
CA PRO A 171 -7.04 5.86 7.43
C PRO A 171 -5.66 6.53 7.47
N THR A 172 -4.74 6.07 6.61
CA THR A 172 -3.41 6.67 6.45
C THR A 172 -3.50 8.06 5.79
N ILE A 173 -4.35 8.24 4.78
CA ILE A 173 -4.62 9.55 4.16
C ILE A 173 -5.19 10.53 5.18
N ILE A 174 -6.17 10.10 5.99
CA ILE A 174 -6.71 10.90 7.09
C ILE A 174 -5.60 11.29 8.07
N THR A 175 -4.74 10.33 8.44
CA THR A 175 -3.59 10.58 9.32
C THR A 175 -2.64 11.62 8.73
N ILE A 176 -2.33 11.53 7.43
CA ILE A 176 -1.52 12.52 6.71
C ILE A 176 -2.19 13.88 6.76
N VAL A 177 -3.51 13.96 6.55
CA VAL A 177 -4.26 15.23 6.63
C VAL A 177 -4.19 15.83 8.04
N VAL A 178 -4.42 15.03 9.07
CA VAL A 178 -4.32 15.46 10.48
C VAL A 178 -2.93 16.02 10.76
N ILE A 179 -1.88 15.26 10.45
CA ILE A 179 -0.50 15.63 10.75
C ILE A 179 -0.06 16.86 9.95
N ARG A 180 -0.32 16.88 8.64
CA ARG A 180 0.24 17.88 7.73
C ARG A 180 -0.57 19.16 7.63
N HIS A 181 -1.88 19.08 7.83
CA HIS A 181 -2.77 20.22 7.73
C HIS A 181 -3.18 20.73 9.11
N TYR A 182 -3.94 19.93 9.86
CA TYR A 182 -4.57 20.38 11.09
C TYR A 182 -3.57 20.63 12.22
N LEU A 183 -2.56 19.77 12.40
CA LEU A 183 -1.54 19.96 13.43
C LEU A 183 -0.51 21.03 13.06
N ALA A 184 -0.18 21.18 11.78
CA ALA A 184 0.83 22.12 11.34
C ALA A 184 0.28 23.56 11.17
N TYR A 185 -0.96 23.72 10.71
CA TYR A 185 -1.56 25.02 10.40
C TYR A 185 -2.75 25.40 11.30
N GLY A 186 -3.14 24.51 12.20
CA GLY A 186 -4.21 24.74 13.18
C GLY A 186 -5.62 24.42 12.67
N CYS A 187 -6.59 24.51 13.59
CA CYS A 187 -7.99 24.23 13.35
C CYS A 187 -8.81 25.51 13.45
N ASN A 188 -9.50 25.89 12.38
CA ASN A 188 -10.55 26.92 12.42
C ASN A 188 -11.90 26.29 12.03
N ARG A 189 -13.01 26.98 12.34
CA ARG A 189 -14.37 26.44 12.13
C ARG A 189 -14.63 26.02 10.68
N SER A 190 -14.21 26.85 9.72
CA SER A 190 -14.42 26.60 8.29
C SER A 190 -13.65 25.36 7.82
N ASN A 191 -12.39 25.24 8.21
CA ASN A 191 -11.53 24.11 7.86
C ASN A 191 -12.05 22.80 8.46
N VAL A 192 -12.42 22.81 9.75
CA VAL A 192 -13.00 21.64 10.41
C VAL A 192 -14.33 21.24 9.76
N ALA A 193 -15.22 22.20 9.47
CA ALA A 193 -16.48 21.92 8.78
C ALA A 193 -16.25 21.32 7.38
N PHE A 194 -15.27 21.84 6.64
CA PHE A 194 -14.88 21.31 5.34
C PHE A 194 -14.36 19.88 5.46
N GLY A 195 -13.48 19.60 6.42
CA GLY A 195 -12.98 18.25 6.69
C GLY A 195 -14.07 17.25 7.06
N ILE A 196 -15.02 17.64 7.91
CA ILE A 196 -16.17 16.80 8.28
C ILE A 196 -17.04 16.51 7.06
N THR A 197 -17.33 17.53 6.24
CA THR A 197 -18.13 17.38 5.02
C THR A 197 -17.43 16.44 4.03
N ALA A 198 -16.13 16.61 3.84
CA ALA A 198 -15.32 15.74 2.98
C ALA A 198 -15.34 14.28 3.47
N LEU A 199 -15.20 14.06 4.78
CA LEU A 199 -15.31 12.73 5.37
C LEU A 199 -16.69 12.12 5.16
N ALA A 200 -17.76 12.89 5.37
CA ALA A 200 -19.13 12.44 5.17
C ALA A 200 -19.38 12.01 3.71
N ILE A 201 -18.84 12.74 2.73
CA ILE A 201 -18.93 12.37 1.31
C ILE A 201 -18.20 11.05 1.02
N VAL A 202 -16.97 10.88 1.51
CA VAL A 202 -16.20 9.64 1.33
C VAL A 202 -16.93 8.46 1.98
N SER A 203 -17.47 8.65 3.19
CA SER A 203 -18.25 7.63 3.88
C SER A 203 -19.53 7.26 3.13
N ALA A 204 -20.31 8.25 2.69
CA ALA A 204 -21.53 8.02 1.92
C ALA A 204 -21.25 7.24 0.62
N LEU A 205 -20.18 7.58 -0.09
CA LEU A 205 -19.76 6.86 -1.28
C LEU A 205 -19.36 5.41 -0.97
N PHE A 206 -18.65 5.17 0.13
CA PHE A 206 -18.32 3.80 0.55
C PHE A 206 -19.59 2.98 0.82
N PHE A 207 -20.56 3.54 1.56
CA PHE A 207 -21.83 2.87 1.82
C PHE A 207 -22.56 2.56 0.49
N ALA A 208 -22.61 3.52 -0.44
CA ALA A 208 -23.16 3.27 -1.77
C ALA A 208 -22.42 2.14 -2.51
N ALA A 209 -21.08 2.16 -2.53
CA ALA A 209 -20.28 1.12 -3.18
C ALA A 209 -20.46 -0.27 -2.53
N GLN A 210 -20.60 -0.33 -1.22
CA GLN A 210 -20.72 -1.58 -0.47
C GLN A 210 -22.10 -2.22 -0.63
N PHE A 211 -23.17 -1.41 -0.55
CA PHE A 211 -24.55 -1.91 -0.48
C PHE A 211 -25.32 -1.79 -1.78
N TRP A 212 -24.97 -0.84 -2.66
CA TRP A 212 -25.62 -0.66 -3.97
C TRP A 212 -24.71 -0.99 -5.15
N GLY A 213 -23.40 -1.15 -4.94
CA GLY A 213 -22.43 -1.49 -5.98
C GLY A 213 -22.38 -2.98 -6.35
N THR A 214 -23.49 -3.72 -6.28
CA THR A 214 -23.57 -5.15 -6.61
C THR A 214 -23.94 -5.38 -8.08
N MET A 215 -23.49 -6.48 -8.67
CA MET A 215 -23.81 -6.81 -10.06
C MET A 215 -25.30 -7.15 -10.23
N PRO A 216 -26.06 -6.45 -11.10
CA PRO A 216 -27.52 -6.61 -11.18
C PRO A 216 -27.98 -7.76 -12.09
N ILE A 217 -27.08 -8.31 -12.92
CA ILE A 217 -27.39 -9.37 -13.89
C ILE A 217 -26.80 -10.73 -13.46
N PRO A 218 -27.29 -11.87 -13.96
CA PRO A 218 -26.69 -13.19 -13.72
C PRO A 218 -25.21 -13.27 -14.12
N GLU A 219 -24.42 -14.10 -13.42
CA GLU A 219 -22.97 -14.24 -13.64
C GLU A 219 -22.63 -14.68 -15.08
N ALA A 220 -23.46 -15.54 -15.69
CA ALA A 220 -23.27 -15.99 -17.06
C ALA A 220 -23.35 -14.83 -18.07
N ASP A 221 -24.34 -13.92 -17.90
CA ASP A 221 -24.53 -12.76 -18.76
C ASP A 221 -23.40 -11.74 -18.56
N PHE A 222 -22.95 -11.58 -17.32
CA PHE A 222 -21.79 -10.76 -17.02
C PHE A 222 -20.53 -11.30 -17.68
N VAL A 223 -20.24 -12.60 -17.55
CA VAL A 223 -19.10 -13.24 -18.23
C VAL A 223 -19.20 -13.11 -19.75
N ALA A 224 -20.41 -13.24 -20.32
CA ALA A 224 -20.64 -13.03 -21.74
C ALA A 224 -20.31 -11.58 -22.16
N TYR A 225 -20.76 -10.59 -21.39
CA TYR A 225 -20.38 -9.19 -21.60
C TYR A 225 -18.86 -8.99 -21.54
N LEU A 226 -18.18 -9.53 -20.52
CA LEU A 226 -16.72 -9.40 -20.38
C LEU A 226 -15.97 -10.00 -21.57
N LYS A 227 -16.42 -11.13 -22.11
CA LYS A 227 -15.85 -11.72 -23.34
C LYS A 227 -15.93 -10.76 -24.53
N THR A 228 -16.99 -9.96 -24.64
CA THR A 228 -17.10 -8.94 -25.70
C THR A 228 -16.04 -7.83 -25.56
N ARG A 229 -15.47 -7.66 -24.37
CA ARG A 229 -14.41 -6.66 -24.10
C ARG A 229 -13.00 -7.22 -24.22
N MET A 230 -12.84 -8.54 -24.26
CA MET A 230 -11.52 -9.18 -24.40
C MET A 230 -10.99 -9.04 -25.83
N ALA A 231 -9.69 -8.78 -25.96
CA ALA A 231 -9.00 -8.87 -27.25
C ALA A 231 -8.94 -10.33 -27.76
N ASP A 232 -8.85 -11.31 -26.85
CA ASP A 232 -8.90 -12.74 -27.14
C ASP A 232 -9.99 -13.41 -26.27
N PRO A 233 -11.22 -13.58 -26.79
CA PRO A 233 -12.33 -14.18 -26.05
C PRO A 233 -12.17 -15.68 -25.76
N SER A 234 -11.19 -16.37 -26.37
CA SER A 234 -10.97 -17.81 -26.14
C SER A 234 -10.36 -18.11 -24.76
N ARG A 235 -9.73 -17.10 -24.14
CA ARG A 235 -9.03 -17.18 -22.85
C ARG A 235 -9.96 -17.07 -21.65
N THR A 236 -10.88 -18.03 -21.50
CA THR A 236 -11.85 -18.05 -20.41
C THR A 236 -11.22 -18.23 -19.03
N ASP A 237 -10.00 -18.78 -18.96
CA ASP A 237 -9.19 -18.88 -17.74
C ASP A 237 -8.94 -17.52 -17.06
N LEU A 238 -8.94 -16.43 -17.84
CA LEU A 238 -8.75 -15.08 -17.31
C LEU A 238 -9.99 -14.50 -16.63
N LEU A 239 -11.16 -15.15 -16.76
CA LEU A 239 -12.43 -14.71 -16.18
C LEU A 239 -12.85 -15.50 -14.93
N GLN A 240 -12.02 -16.43 -14.45
CA GLN A 240 -12.33 -17.30 -13.30
C GLN A 240 -12.67 -16.56 -11.98
N PHE A 241 -12.37 -15.26 -11.90
CA PHE A 241 -12.63 -14.40 -10.73
C PHE A 241 -13.91 -13.55 -10.85
N ALA A 242 -14.76 -13.79 -11.85
CA ALA A 242 -16.02 -13.05 -12.04
C ALA A 242 -16.94 -13.10 -10.81
N TYR A 243 -16.92 -14.20 -10.07
CA TYR A 243 -17.68 -14.38 -8.82
C TYR A 243 -17.46 -13.30 -7.75
N ILE A 244 -16.32 -12.58 -7.76
CA ILE A 244 -16.00 -11.54 -6.76
C ILE A 244 -17.02 -10.39 -6.76
N TRP A 245 -17.68 -10.14 -7.89
CA TRP A 245 -18.74 -9.12 -7.99
C TRP A 245 -20.09 -9.56 -7.41
N TYR A 246 -20.24 -10.86 -7.14
CA TYR A 246 -21.45 -11.48 -6.58
C TYR A 246 -21.28 -11.92 -5.13
N GLN A 247 -20.05 -12.00 -4.63
CA GLN A 247 -19.78 -12.54 -3.32
C GLN A 247 -20.33 -11.62 -2.20
N PRO A 248 -21.22 -12.12 -1.34
CA PRO A 248 -21.71 -11.36 -0.19
C PRO A 248 -20.66 -11.35 0.92
N LEU A 249 -20.69 -10.31 1.76
CA LEU A 249 -19.74 -10.15 2.87
C LEU A 249 -19.75 -11.35 3.84
N ALA A 250 -20.91 -11.92 4.12
CA ALA A 250 -21.03 -13.09 4.99
C ALA A 250 -20.24 -14.31 4.46
N LYS A 251 -20.20 -14.50 3.13
CA LYS A 251 -19.42 -15.54 2.50
C LYS A 251 -17.92 -15.23 2.56
N GLU A 252 -17.51 -13.98 2.31
CA GLU A 252 -16.10 -13.56 2.47
C GLU A 252 -15.58 -13.83 3.90
N ILE A 253 -16.39 -13.52 4.92
CA ILE A 253 -16.06 -13.81 6.32
C ILE A 253 -15.97 -15.33 6.53
N SER A 254 -16.99 -16.10 6.16
CA SER A 254 -17.00 -17.55 6.33
C SER A 254 -15.78 -18.22 5.68
N ASP A 255 -15.46 -17.86 4.44
CA ASP A 255 -14.30 -18.38 3.71
C ASP A 255 -12.98 -17.99 4.40
N THR A 256 -12.91 -16.77 4.95
CA THR A 256 -11.74 -16.27 5.68
C THR A 256 -11.46 -17.09 6.94
N TRP A 257 -12.49 -17.35 7.74
CA TRP A 257 -12.36 -18.14 8.97
C TRP A 257 -12.14 -19.62 8.69
N GLY A 258 -12.75 -20.18 7.64
CA GLY A 258 -12.50 -21.56 7.22
C GLY A 258 -11.05 -21.82 6.83
N ARG A 259 -10.35 -20.82 6.29
CA ARG A 259 -8.93 -20.93 5.91
C ARG A 259 -7.94 -20.45 6.97
N LEU A 260 -8.42 -19.86 8.08
CA LEU A 260 -7.58 -19.32 9.16
C LEU A 260 -6.61 -20.35 9.74
N PRO A 261 -7.00 -21.62 10.05
CA PRO A 261 -6.08 -22.59 10.64
C PRO A 261 -4.83 -22.83 9.78
N HIS A 262 -5.02 -22.98 8.45
CA HIS A 262 -3.93 -23.21 7.51
C HIS A 262 -2.99 -22.01 7.41
N ASN A 263 -3.55 -20.80 7.46
CA ASN A 263 -2.79 -19.56 7.35
C ASN A 263 -2.13 -19.11 8.65
N SER A 264 -2.57 -19.61 9.79
CA SER A 264 -1.97 -19.31 11.09
C SER A 264 -0.47 -19.69 11.14
N LEU A 265 -0.04 -20.66 10.31
CA LEU A 265 1.37 -21.02 10.11
C LEU A 265 2.24 -19.86 9.62
N GLY A 266 1.66 -18.84 8.96
CA GLY A 266 2.37 -17.64 8.55
C GLY A 266 2.60 -16.63 9.67
N VAL A 267 1.85 -16.70 10.78
CA VAL A 267 1.93 -15.72 11.88
C VAL A 267 3.34 -15.65 12.50
N PRO A 268 4.01 -16.77 12.83
CA PRO A 268 5.38 -16.72 13.34
C PRO A 268 6.37 -16.08 12.37
N VAL A 269 6.20 -16.31 11.06
CA VAL A 269 7.06 -15.72 10.03
C VAL A 269 6.87 -14.21 9.96
N PHE A 270 5.64 -13.74 10.00
CA PHE A 270 5.34 -12.31 10.02
C PHE A 270 5.80 -11.63 11.31
N ALA A 271 5.63 -12.28 12.46
CA ALA A 271 6.15 -11.78 13.73
C ALA A 271 7.68 -11.66 13.70
N LEU A 272 8.38 -12.66 13.17
CA LEU A 272 9.83 -12.63 12.98
C LEU A 272 10.24 -11.50 12.02
N LEU A 273 9.53 -11.33 10.90
CA LEU A 273 9.80 -10.23 9.96
C LEU A 273 9.62 -8.87 10.64
N ILE A 274 8.53 -8.63 11.36
CA ILE A 274 8.32 -7.38 12.12
C ILE A 274 9.44 -7.18 13.15
N TRP A 275 9.82 -8.24 13.87
CA TRP A 275 10.89 -8.18 14.85
C TRP A 275 12.25 -7.85 14.22
N LEU A 276 12.57 -8.39 13.05
CA LEU A 276 13.80 -8.04 12.31
C LEU A 276 13.84 -6.56 11.88
N HIS A 277 12.69 -5.88 11.81
CA HIS A 277 12.61 -4.43 11.59
C HIS A 277 12.81 -3.61 12.88
N THR A 278 13.31 -4.20 13.98
CA THR A 278 13.61 -3.50 15.25
C THR A 278 14.34 -2.17 15.11
N PRO A 279 15.39 -2.04 14.30
CA PRO A 279 16.05 -0.75 14.09
C PRO A 279 15.09 0.32 13.54
N LEU A 280 14.18 -0.08 12.65
CA LEU A 280 13.21 0.82 12.02
C LEU A 280 12.09 1.26 12.97
N TRP A 281 11.45 0.34 13.70
CA TRP A 281 10.38 0.74 14.61
C TRP A 281 10.90 1.43 15.88
N ARG A 282 12.13 1.16 16.32
CA ARG A 282 12.82 1.99 17.35
C ARG A 282 13.09 3.40 16.84
N PHE A 283 13.60 3.54 15.61
CA PHE A 283 13.77 4.86 15.01
C PHE A 283 12.44 5.62 14.92
N PHE A 284 11.36 4.94 14.53
CA PHE A 284 10.04 5.53 14.48
C PHE A 284 9.53 5.97 15.87
N ALA A 285 9.65 5.11 16.87
CA ALA A 285 9.31 5.44 18.26
C ALA A 285 10.11 6.66 18.77
N ASN A 286 11.40 6.74 18.44
CA ASN A 286 12.24 7.88 18.81
C ASN A 286 11.80 9.18 18.12
N LEU A 287 11.41 9.13 16.83
CA LEU A 287 10.85 10.28 16.13
C LEU A 287 9.59 10.81 16.84
N ILE A 288 8.69 9.91 17.24
CA ILE A 288 7.49 10.28 17.99
C ILE A 288 7.87 10.88 19.34
N GLY A 289 8.77 10.24 20.08
CA GLY A 289 9.24 10.73 21.38
C GLY A 289 9.98 12.07 21.31
N ALA A 290 10.56 12.41 20.15
CA ALA A 290 11.25 13.67 19.92
C ALA A 290 10.33 14.83 19.51
N LEU A 291 9.04 14.60 19.24
CA LEU A 291 8.10 15.66 18.88
C LEU A 291 8.00 16.73 19.98
N ALA A 292 7.91 17.99 19.56
CA ALA A 292 7.90 19.15 20.47
C ALA A 292 6.62 19.26 21.31
N SER A 293 5.49 18.78 20.79
CA SER A 293 4.17 18.87 21.42
C SER A 293 3.69 17.51 21.91
N GLU A 294 3.30 17.44 23.18
CA GLU A 294 2.67 16.25 23.77
C GLU A 294 1.35 15.88 23.07
N ALA A 295 0.57 16.89 22.64
CA ALA A 295 -0.65 16.66 21.88
C ALA A 295 -0.35 15.99 20.52
N HIS A 296 0.72 16.41 19.83
CA HIS A 296 1.14 15.78 18.58
C HIS A 296 1.53 14.31 18.81
N ARG A 297 2.26 14.01 19.91
CA ARG A 297 2.62 12.63 20.28
C ARG A 297 1.39 11.75 20.45
N ARG A 298 0.43 12.19 21.27
CA ARG A 298 -0.80 11.43 21.54
C ARG A 298 -1.64 11.21 20.28
N LEU A 299 -1.77 12.22 19.44
CA LEU A 299 -2.54 12.10 18.19
C LEU A 299 -1.87 11.18 17.18
N VAL A 300 -0.54 11.22 17.07
CA VAL A 300 0.20 10.26 16.22
C VAL A 300 0.01 8.84 16.74
N LEU A 301 0.11 8.61 18.05
CA LEU A 301 -0.13 7.28 18.64
C LEU A 301 -1.58 6.81 18.41
N ALA A 302 -2.57 7.68 18.62
CA ALA A 302 -3.96 7.38 18.33
C ALA A 302 -4.18 7.03 16.84
N ALA A 303 -3.52 7.76 15.93
CA ALA A 303 -3.58 7.47 14.51
C ALA A 303 -2.94 6.11 14.16
N LEU A 304 -1.79 5.77 14.74
CA LEU A 304 -1.15 4.45 14.56
C LEU A 304 -2.04 3.31 15.06
N ILE A 305 -2.71 3.50 16.20
CA ILE A 305 -3.69 2.53 16.73
C ILE A 305 -4.88 2.42 15.78
N GLY A 306 -5.45 3.54 15.33
CA GLY A 306 -6.60 3.55 14.42
C GLY A 306 -6.32 2.88 13.08
N VAL A 307 -5.18 3.19 12.45
CA VAL A 307 -4.75 2.53 11.22
C VAL A 307 -4.54 1.04 11.46
N SER A 308 -3.83 0.65 12.52
CA SER A 308 -3.60 -0.76 12.83
C SER A 308 -4.90 -1.52 13.11
N PHE A 309 -5.86 -0.89 13.80
CA PHE A 309 -7.18 -1.45 14.04
C PHE A 309 -7.97 -1.67 12.75
N ALA A 310 -7.91 -0.73 11.80
CA ALA A 310 -8.55 -0.91 10.49
C ALA A 310 -7.98 -2.14 9.74
N TYR A 311 -6.67 -2.38 9.83
CA TYR A 311 -6.06 -3.60 9.31
C TYR A 311 -6.50 -4.85 10.06
N LEU A 312 -6.62 -4.82 11.39
CA LEU A 312 -7.16 -5.95 12.17
C LEU A 312 -8.59 -6.30 11.74
N VAL A 313 -9.44 -5.31 11.49
CA VAL A 313 -10.79 -5.52 10.93
C VAL A 313 -10.70 -6.18 9.55
N MET A 314 -9.81 -5.72 8.66
CA MET A 314 -9.61 -6.37 7.36
C MET A 314 -9.14 -7.83 7.50
N PHE A 315 -8.21 -8.11 8.41
CA PHE A 315 -7.74 -9.47 8.70
C PHE A 315 -8.87 -10.40 9.16
N ALA A 316 -9.82 -9.88 9.95
CA ALA A 316 -10.97 -10.65 10.43
C ALA A 316 -12.05 -10.87 9.36
N MET A 317 -12.11 -10.01 8.34
CA MET A 317 -13.19 -10.00 7.34
C MET A 317 -12.78 -10.62 6.00
N VAL A 318 -11.53 -10.44 5.56
CA VAL A 318 -11.10 -10.79 4.20
C VAL A 318 -9.74 -11.49 4.21
N PHE A 319 -9.68 -12.65 3.56
CA PHE A 319 -8.52 -13.52 3.49
C PHE A 319 -7.45 -13.02 2.50
N ASP A 320 -6.45 -12.28 2.98
CA ASP A 320 -5.16 -12.08 2.29
C ASP A 320 -4.08 -11.53 3.26
N TYR A 321 -3.74 -12.34 4.29
CA TYR A 321 -2.95 -11.86 5.44
C TYR A 321 -1.64 -11.18 5.04
N SER A 322 -0.96 -11.72 4.04
CA SER A 322 0.33 -11.18 3.66
C SER A 322 0.21 -9.92 2.81
N ARG A 323 -0.84 -9.77 2.00
CA ARG A 323 -1.14 -8.49 1.36
C ARG A 323 -1.48 -7.44 2.42
N TRP A 324 -2.30 -7.78 3.41
CA TRP A 324 -2.70 -6.85 4.47
C TRP A 324 -1.54 -6.43 5.35
N ILE A 325 -0.68 -7.35 5.79
CA ILE A 325 0.48 -6.99 6.62
C ILE A 325 1.50 -6.14 5.84
N SER A 326 1.69 -6.42 4.54
CA SER A 326 2.59 -5.63 3.71
C SER A 326 2.07 -4.22 3.48
N ASN A 327 0.77 -4.06 3.21
CA ASN A 327 0.12 -2.75 3.10
C ASN A 327 0.15 -1.99 4.44
N TRP A 328 -0.08 -2.68 5.57
CA TRP A 328 0.03 -2.08 6.90
C TRP A 328 1.43 -1.52 7.14
N ALA A 329 2.48 -2.30 6.87
CA ALA A 329 3.86 -1.84 7.03
C ALA A 329 4.17 -0.63 6.13
N VAL A 330 3.71 -0.64 4.87
CA VAL A 330 3.85 0.52 3.98
C VAL A 330 3.13 1.75 4.53
N CYS A 331 1.92 1.60 5.07
CA CYS A 331 1.21 2.68 5.76
C CYS A 331 2.02 3.23 6.94
N MET A 332 2.63 2.36 7.75
CA MET A 332 3.51 2.79 8.84
C MET A 332 4.71 3.58 8.32
N PHE A 333 5.32 3.18 7.20
CA PHE A 333 6.42 3.91 6.58
C PHE A 333 5.98 5.30 6.08
N LEU A 334 4.80 5.42 5.48
CA LEU A 334 4.24 6.69 5.04
C LEU A 334 3.93 7.63 6.23
N ILE A 335 3.39 7.09 7.32
CA ILE A 335 3.15 7.86 8.55
C ILE A 335 4.48 8.30 9.17
N LEU A 336 5.52 7.45 9.14
CA LEU A 336 6.87 7.81 9.57
C LEU A 336 7.40 9.05 8.83
N HIS A 337 7.16 9.17 7.52
CA HIS A 337 7.47 10.39 6.78
C HIS A 337 6.67 11.60 7.29
N GLY A 338 5.37 11.45 7.51
CA GLY A 338 4.51 12.51 8.05
C GLY A 338 4.98 12.99 9.42
N VAL A 339 5.32 12.07 10.32
CA VAL A 339 5.81 12.37 11.67
C VAL A 339 7.14 13.12 11.63
N LYS A 340 8.07 12.73 10.74
CA LYS A 340 9.36 13.44 10.59
C LYS A 340 9.20 14.90 10.17
N MET A 341 8.09 15.25 9.54
CA MET A 341 7.78 16.62 9.09
C MET A 341 7.13 17.49 10.17
N LEU A 342 6.78 16.93 11.33
CA LEU A 342 6.30 17.72 12.47
C LEU A 342 7.47 18.38 13.23
N PRO A 343 7.20 19.47 13.96
CA PRO A 343 8.20 20.10 14.82
C PRO A 343 8.71 19.13 15.91
N ALA A 344 10.03 19.01 16.01
CA ALA A 344 10.71 18.19 17.02
C ALA A 344 11.43 19.07 18.05
N ALA A 345 11.38 18.68 19.32
CA ALA A 345 12.14 19.32 20.39
C ALA A 345 13.64 18.98 20.36
N ARG A 346 14.00 17.86 19.71
CA ARG A 346 15.37 17.38 19.57
C ARG A 346 15.57 16.64 18.26
N GLU A 347 16.80 16.62 17.78
CA GLU A 347 17.16 15.79 16.64
C GLU A 347 17.11 14.30 17.04
N THR A 348 16.59 13.45 16.16
CA THR A 348 16.57 12.00 16.37
C THR A 348 17.78 11.38 15.70
N PRO A 349 18.63 10.63 16.42
CA PRO A 349 19.79 10.01 15.82
C PRO A 349 19.36 9.00 14.73
N PRO A 350 20.07 8.93 13.60
CA PRO A 350 19.79 7.96 12.55
C PRO A 350 20.06 6.53 13.03
N ILE A 351 19.57 5.54 12.27
CA ILE A 351 19.90 4.13 12.49
C ILE A 351 21.43 3.96 12.36
N PRO A 352 22.14 3.44 13.38
CA PRO A 352 23.59 3.32 13.36
C PRO A 352 24.07 2.44 12.20
N SER A 353 24.99 2.93 11.38
CA SER A 353 25.50 2.20 10.21
C SER A 353 26.52 1.12 10.55
N GLU A 354 27.16 1.22 11.71
CA GLU A 354 28.26 0.36 12.17
C GLU A 354 27.83 -0.62 13.27
N ASP A 355 26.57 -0.59 13.70
CA ASP A 355 26.05 -1.52 14.69
C ASP A 355 25.91 -2.94 14.10
N ARG A 356 26.60 -3.90 14.72
CA ARG A 356 26.65 -5.29 14.25
C ARG A 356 25.27 -5.93 14.18
N THR A 357 24.43 -5.68 15.17
CA THR A 357 23.06 -6.25 15.24
C THR A 357 22.20 -5.71 14.10
N THR A 358 22.24 -4.39 13.89
CA THR A 358 21.55 -3.70 12.81
C THR A 358 22.00 -4.20 11.44
N ASN A 359 23.31 -4.40 11.25
CA ASN A 359 23.88 -4.94 10.01
C ASN A 359 23.38 -6.38 9.74
N VAL A 360 23.33 -7.23 10.76
CA VAL A 360 22.82 -8.61 10.66
C VAL A 360 21.34 -8.61 10.30
N PHE A 361 20.52 -7.77 10.94
CA PHE A 361 19.09 -7.67 10.62
C PHE A 361 18.86 -7.18 9.18
N GLY A 362 19.60 -6.16 8.73
CA GLY A 362 19.54 -5.68 7.36
C GLY A 362 19.92 -6.76 6.34
N LEU A 363 20.95 -7.56 6.63
CA LEU A 363 21.36 -8.69 5.80
C LEU A 363 20.26 -9.76 5.74
N ILE A 364 19.73 -10.19 6.89
CA ILE A 364 18.67 -11.20 6.94
C ILE A 364 17.45 -10.74 6.15
N LEU A 365 16.96 -9.52 6.38
CA LEU A 365 15.81 -8.98 5.64
C LEU A 365 16.07 -8.89 4.13
N THR A 366 17.31 -8.58 3.74
CA THR A 366 17.69 -8.53 2.33
C THR A 366 17.67 -9.93 1.71
N LEU A 367 18.13 -10.95 2.44
CA LEU A 367 18.30 -12.32 1.96
C LEU A 367 17.05 -13.20 2.07
N ILE A 368 16.14 -12.92 3.02
CA ILE A 368 14.90 -13.71 3.16
C ILE A 368 14.20 -13.74 1.81
N PRO A 369 13.86 -14.93 1.29
CA PRO A 369 13.26 -15.07 -0.02
C PRO A 369 12.00 -14.20 -0.07
N ARG A 370 12.04 -13.19 -0.95
CA ARG A 370 10.92 -12.28 -1.22
C ARG A 370 9.84 -12.96 -2.07
N VAL A 371 9.80 -14.29 -2.02
CA VAL A 371 8.96 -15.18 -2.81
C VAL A 371 8.03 -15.87 -1.82
N GLY A 372 6.73 -15.57 -1.92
CA GLY A 372 5.69 -16.44 -1.38
C GLY A 372 5.53 -16.48 0.15
N ILE A 373 4.78 -15.53 0.69
CA ILE A 373 3.81 -15.88 1.75
C ILE A 373 2.41 -15.40 1.32
N VAL A 374 2.07 -15.54 0.04
CA VAL A 374 0.67 -15.69 -0.36
C VAL A 374 0.65 -16.97 -1.16
N ARG A 375 -0.06 -17.97 -0.66
CA ARG A 375 -0.73 -18.94 -1.51
C ARG A 375 -1.98 -18.20 -2.01
N PRO A 376 -2.03 -17.73 -3.26
CA PRO A 376 -3.25 -17.15 -3.78
C PRO A 376 -4.13 -18.32 -4.19
N PHE A 377 -5.28 -18.45 -3.54
CA PHE A 377 -6.44 -19.25 -3.94
C PHE A 377 -6.18 -20.73 -4.25
#